data_AF-A0A183FW56-F1
#
_entry.id   AF-A0A183FW56-F1
#
_cell.length_a   1.000
_cell.length_b   1.000
_cell.length_c   1.000
_cell.angle_alpha   90.00
_cell.angle_beta   90.00
_cell.angle_gamma   90.00
#
_symmetry.space_group_name_H-M   'P 1'
#
loop_
_entity.id
_entity.type
_entity.pdbx_description
1 polymer ?
#
loop_
_entity_poly.entity_id
_entity_poly.type
_entity_poly.pdbx_seq_one_letter_code
_entity_poly.pdbx_strand_id
1 'polypeptide(L)'
;METKMLRWKAGAMRLERVRNDTIRQRFGVAPIAEKLREARPGWSGHVLRANDDTVHKISLNREIPGTRPRGRPKHSWLDTLYLDVKIATS
;
A
#
# COMPACT_ATOMS: atom_id res chain seq x y z
N MET A 1 11.29 -0.25 -8.85
CA MET A 1 10.71 -0.20 -10.21
C MET A 1 9.86 1.04 -10.44
N GLU A 2 9.05 1.45 -9.45
CA GLU A 2 8.15 2.62 -9.47
C GLU A 2 8.67 3.86 -10.22
N THR A 3 9.94 4.27 -10.02
CA THR A 3 10.48 5.50 -10.59
C THR A 3 11.40 5.31 -11.81
N LYS A 4 11.54 4.11 -12.37
CA LYS A 4 12.49 3.84 -13.47
C LYS A 4 12.16 4.66 -14.73
N MET A 5 10.89 4.69 -15.12
CA MET A 5 10.42 5.50 -16.26
C MET A 5 10.58 7.00 -16.01
N LEU A 6 10.25 7.46 -14.80
CA LEU A 6 10.41 8.87 -14.42
C LEU A 6 11.88 9.30 -14.46
N ARG A 7 12.80 8.44 -13.99
CA ARG A 7 14.24 8.69 -14.06
C ARG A 7 14.74 8.78 -15.50
N TRP A 8 14.31 7.87 -16.37
CA TRP A 8 14.65 7.92 -17.80
C TRP A 8 14.16 9.22 -18.44
N LYS A 9 12.89 9.59 -18.22
CA LYS A 9 12.32 10.85 -18.72
C LYS A 9 13.02 12.10 -18.16
N ALA A 10 13.50 12.04 -16.92
CA ALA A 10 14.24 13.13 -16.28
C ALA A 10 15.70 13.26 -16.77
N GLY A 11 16.20 12.29 -17.55
CA GLY A 11 17.63 12.18 -17.87
C GLY A 11 18.50 11.82 -16.67
N ALA A 12 17.90 11.35 -15.57
CA ALA A 12 18.60 11.14 -14.31
C ALA A 12 19.47 9.88 -14.37
N MET A 13 20.79 10.07 -14.26
CA MET A 13 21.75 8.98 -14.28
C MET A 13 21.88 8.34 -12.89
N ARG A 14 22.24 7.05 -12.87
CA ARG A 14 22.46 6.33 -11.60
C ARG A 14 23.60 6.94 -10.78
N LEU A 15 24.61 7.51 -11.43
CA LEU A 15 25.77 8.16 -10.82
C LEU A 15 25.40 9.44 -10.03
N GLU A 16 24.37 10.16 -10.47
CA GLU A 16 23.93 11.40 -9.82
C GLU A 16 23.27 11.16 -8.46
N ARG A 17 22.94 9.89 -8.13
CA ARG A 17 22.34 9.46 -6.86
C ARG A 17 21.13 10.30 -6.42
N VAL A 18 20.41 10.88 -7.38
CA VAL A 18 19.20 11.69 -7.11
C VAL A 18 18.18 10.85 -6.36
N ARG A 19 17.62 11.43 -5.29
CA ARG A 19 16.59 10.80 -4.46
C ARG A 19 15.31 10.60 -5.27
N ASN A 20 14.61 9.49 -5.03
CA ASN A 20 13.36 9.20 -5.73
C ASN A 20 12.28 10.23 -5.46
N ASP A 21 12.26 10.81 -4.26
CA ASP A 21 11.26 11.83 -3.88
C ASP A 21 11.46 13.11 -4.68
N THR A 22 12.71 13.50 -4.95
CA THR A 22 13.03 14.62 -5.85
C THR A 22 12.55 14.37 -7.28
N ILE A 23 12.74 13.15 -7.81
CA ILE A 23 12.24 12.78 -9.13
C ILE A 23 10.70 12.84 -9.17
N ARG A 24 10.03 12.31 -8.14
CA ARG A 24 8.57 12.36 -8.00
C ARG A 24 8.04 13.79 -7.92
N GLN A 25 8.66 14.64 -7.09
CA GLN A 25 8.31 16.05 -6.95
C GLN A 25 8.42 16.79 -8.28
N ARG A 26 9.49 16.55 -9.06
CA ARG A 26 9.67 17.14 -10.39
C ARG A 26 8.53 16.83 -11.37
N PHE A 27 7.90 15.66 -11.25
CA PHE A 27 6.80 15.24 -12.11
C PHE A 27 5.42 15.34 -11.44
N GLY A 28 5.32 15.85 -10.20
CA GLY A 28 4.07 15.88 -9.46
C GLY A 28 3.45 14.50 -9.17
N VAL A 29 4.28 13.44 -9.10
CA VAL A 29 3.80 12.06 -8.89
C VAL A 29 3.82 11.72 -7.41
N ALA A 30 2.67 11.40 -6.83
CA ALA A 30 2.59 10.91 -5.46
C ALA A 30 3.29 9.53 -5.30
N PRO A 31 3.85 9.21 -4.12
CA PRO A 31 4.39 7.88 -3.85
C PRO A 31 3.33 6.78 -4.02
N ILE A 32 3.72 5.61 -4.55
CA ILE A 32 2.81 4.47 -4.71
C ILE A 32 2.16 4.04 -3.39
N ALA A 33 2.88 4.17 -2.27
CA ALA A 33 2.37 3.84 -0.94
C ALA A 33 1.16 4.71 -0.56
N GLU A 34 1.18 5.98 -0.94
CA GLU A 34 0.08 6.90 -0.72
C GLU A 34 -1.13 6.57 -1.61
N LYS A 35 -0.90 6.22 -2.88
CA LYS A 35 -1.98 5.75 -3.77
C LYS A 35 -2.61 4.45 -3.29
N LEU A 36 -1.80 3.52 -2.79
CA LEU A 36 -2.30 2.29 -2.18
C LEU A 36 -3.09 2.57 -0.92
N ARG A 37 -2.63 3.49 -0.07
CA ARG A 37 -3.34 3.94 1.13
C ARG A 37 -4.71 4.54 0.78
N GLU A 38 -4.77 5.44 -0.20
CA GLU A 38 -6.03 6.04 -0.67
C GLU A 38 -7.02 4.99 -1.19
N ALA A 39 -6.54 3.98 -1.92
CA ALA A 39 -7.39 2.95 -2.52
C ALA A 39 -7.83 1.85 -1.53
N ARG A 40 -7.07 1.61 -0.45
CA ARG A 40 -7.28 0.48 0.45
C ARG A 40 -8.65 0.48 1.12
N PRO A 41 -9.18 1.60 1.67
CA PRO A 41 -10.51 1.61 2.28
C PRO A 41 -11.61 1.28 1.27
N GLY A 42 -11.50 1.78 0.03
CA GLY A 42 -12.44 1.48 -1.05
C GLY A 42 -12.47 0.00 -1.41
N TRP A 43 -11.29 -0.62 -1.57
CA TRP A 43 -11.17 -2.06 -1.78
C TRP A 43 -11.74 -2.87 -0.61
N SER A 44 -11.52 -2.41 0.62
CA SER A 44 -12.04 -3.07 1.82
C SER A 44 -13.55 -3.00 1.89
N GLY A 45 -14.14 -1.85 1.56
CA GLY A 45 -15.59 -1.73 1.42
C GLY A 45 -16.15 -2.67 0.34
N HIS A 46 -15.42 -2.86 -0.76
CA HIS A 46 -15.79 -3.84 -1.80
C HIS A 46 -15.77 -5.27 -1.25
N VAL A 47 -14.69 -5.69 -0.58
CA VAL A 47 -14.60 -7.02 0.05
C VAL A 47 -15.67 -7.21 1.12
N LEU A 48 -15.97 -6.19 1.93
CA LEU A 48 -16.98 -6.28 2.98
C LEU A 48 -18.41 -6.44 2.43
N ARG A 49 -18.70 -5.89 1.24
CA ARG A 49 -19.99 -6.04 0.55
C ARG A 49 -20.10 -7.28 -0.33
N ALA A 50 -19.00 -7.98 -0.57
CA ALA A 50 -19.00 -9.22 -1.34
C ALA A 50 -19.71 -10.36 -0.57
N ASN A 51 -20.23 -11.33 -1.31
CA ASN A 51 -20.83 -12.53 -0.75
C ASN A 51 -19.80 -13.35 0.06
N ASP A 52 -20.29 -14.09 1.05
CA ASP A 52 -19.45 -14.88 1.98
C ASP A 52 -18.72 -16.06 1.33
N ASP A 53 -19.13 -16.47 0.13
CA ASP A 53 -18.47 -17.51 -0.68
C ASP A 53 -17.30 -16.99 -1.50
N THR A 54 -17.10 -15.67 -1.57
CA THR A 54 -15.98 -15.10 -2.33
C THR A 54 -14.65 -15.34 -1.64
N VAL A 55 -13.62 -15.69 -2.42
CA VAL A 55 -12.26 -15.96 -1.92
C VAL A 55 -11.74 -14.82 -1.04
N HIS A 56 -12.01 -13.57 -1.41
CA HIS A 56 -11.56 -12.40 -0.64
C HIS A 56 -12.23 -12.31 0.73
N LYS A 57 -13.56 -12.51 0.81
CA LYS A 57 -14.32 -12.46 2.05
C LYS A 57 -13.93 -13.62 2.99
N ILE A 58 -13.84 -14.83 2.44
CA ILE A 58 -13.35 -16.01 3.16
C ILE A 58 -11.94 -15.76 3.72
N SER A 59 -11.02 -15.26 2.89
CA SER A 59 -9.64 -15.01 3.30
C SER A 59 -9.53 -13.93 4.37
N LEU A 60 -10.39 -12.91 4.31
CA LEU A 60 -10.43 -11.84 5.32
C LEU A 60 -10.92 -12.34 6.68
N ASN A 61 -11.93 -13.22 6.69
CA ASN A 61 -12.54 -13.74 7.91
C ASN A 61 -11.79 -14.94 8.50
N ARG A 62 -10.85 -15.53 7.76
CA ARG A 62 -10.17 -16.75 8.19
C ARG A 62 -9.16 -16.48 9.30
N GLU A 63 -9.40 -17.07 10.46
CA GLU A 63 -8.41 -17.20 11.51
C GLU A 63 -7.40 -18.30 11.14
N ILE A 64 -6.11 -17.97 11.17
CA ILE A 64 -5.04 -18.94 10.94
C ILE A 64 -4.51 -19.37 12.31
N PRO A 65 -4.74 -20.62 12.75
CA PRO A 65 -4.26 -21.09 14.04
C PRO A 65 -2.72 -21.14 14.07
N GLY A 66 -2.16 -20.84 15.23
CA GLY A 66 -0.72 -20.91 15.48
C GLY A 66 -0.08 -19.58 15.89
N THR A 67 1.13 -19.66 16.46
CA THR A 67 1.90 -18.49 16.87
C THR A 67 2.69 -17.91 15.71
N ARG A 68 2.65 -16.59 15.54
CA ARG A 68 3.41 -15.89 14.50
C ARG A 68 4.92 -15.97 14.79
N PRO A 69 5.78 -16.34 13.83
CA PRO A 69 7.21 -16.42 14.05
C PRO A 69 7.81 -15.04 14.33
N ARG A 70 8.92 -15.01 15.09
CA ARG A 70 9.67 -13.77 15.38
C ARG A 70 10.20 -13.16 14.07
N GLY A 71 10.07 -11.83 13.94
CA GLY A 71 10.59 -11.05 12.82
C GLY A 71 9.53 -10.41 11.93
N ARG A 72 8.33 -11.00 11.80
CA ARG A 72 7.23 -10.36 11.05
C ARG A 72 6.62 -9.23 11.90
N PRO A 73 6.42 -8.02 11.34
CA PRO A 73 5.72 -6.95 12.04
C PRO A 73 4.38 -7.43 12.59
N LYS A 74 4.03 -6.98 13.80
CA LYS A 74 2.82 -7.40 14.51
C LYS A 74 1.53 -6.90 13.83
N HIS A 75 1.63 -5.93 12.93
CA HIS A 75 0.50 -5.36 12.20
C HIS A 75 -0.17 -6.37 11.26
N SER A 76 -1.45 -6.56 11.45
CA SER A 76 -2.36 -7.17 10.49
C SER A 76 -2.76 -6.17 9.40
N TRP A 77 -3.41 -6.69 8.37
CA TRP A 77 -3.97 -5.86 7.30
C TRP A 77 -5.11 -4.97 7.82
N LEU A 78 -5.93 -5.48 8.75
CA LEU A 78 -6.97 -4.69 9.45
C LEU A 78 -6.37 -3.57 10.30
N ASP A 79 -5.24 -3.80 10.97
CA ASP A 79 -4.56 -2.75 11.74
C ASP A 79 -4.09 -1.62 10.82
N THR A 80 -3.60 -1.96 9.62
CA THR A 80 -3.17 -0.98 8.62
C THR A 80 -4.36 -0.18 8.10
N LEU A 81 -5.47 -0.85 7.81
CA LEU A 81 -6.71 -0.17 7.41
C LEU A 81 -7.21 0.80 8.45
N TYR A 82 -7.21 0.40 9.72
CA TYR A 82 -7.66 1.26 10.81
C TYR A 82 -6.82 2.54 10.87
N LEU A 83 -5.50 2.42 10.69
CA LEU A 83 -4.62 3.59 10.60
C LEU A 83 -4.93 4.44 9.36
N ASP A 84 -5.11 3.82 8.19
CA ASP A 84 -5.42 4.51 6.94
C ASP A 84 -6.73 5.33 7.07
N VAL A 85 -7.77 4.74 7.65
CA VAL A 85 -9.06 5.40 7.92
C VAL A 85 -8.88 6.51 8.95
N LYS A 86 -8.15 6.27 10.04
CA LYS A 86 -7.91 7.28 11.08
C LYS A 86 -7.21 8.51 10.50
N ILE A 87 -6.19 8.30 9.66
CA ILE A 87 -5.47 9.39 8.98
C ILE A 87 -6.39 10.16 8.02
N ALA A 88 -7.29 9.47 7.31
CA ALA A 88 -8.22 10.12 6.38
C ALA A 88 -9.34 10.93 7.07
N THR A 89 -9.60 10.67 8.36
CA THR A 89 -10.68 11.31 9.13
C THR A 89 -10.15 12.34 10.15
N SER A 90 -8.82 12.50 10.25
CA SER A 90 -8.15 13.47 11.14
C SER A 90 -7.76 14.73 10.37
#